data_AF-A0A1I2IXK9-F1
#
_entry.id   AF-A0A1I2IXK9-F1
#
_cell.length_a   1.000
_cell.length_b   1.000
_cell.length_c   1.000
_cell.angle_alpha   90.00
_cell.angle_beta   90.00
_cell.angle_gamma   90.00
#
_symmetry.space_group_name_H-M   'P 1'
#
loop_
_entity.id
_entity.type
_entity.pdbx_description
1 polymer ?
#
loop_
_entity_poly.entity_id
_entity_poly.type
_entity_poly.pdbx_seq_one_letter_code
_entity_poly.pdbx_strand_id
1 'polypeptide(L)'
;MAAPPRPPRDDDPRSEPWASIDEVAAHLGVRKDSIYRWIERRGLPAQKIGKLWKLKLSEVDKWMLAEGQRRSETPGQNPATATPKDYVLVVDDDEVVRESLRDFLVDQGYGVLAAADGVEAFELLAAPATPLPAVIVLDLKMPRMGGQEFREAKARDPRLAPIPVLLVTAERRVQAGGAIVLRKPIDLGALRDALLKLVERR
;
A
#
# COMPACT_ATOMS: atom_id res chain seq x y z
N MET A 1 14.59 22.29 26.67
CA MET A 1 14.85 21.68 25.36
C MET A 1 16.36 21.55 25.20
N ALA A 2 16.91 20.35 25.35
CA ALA A 2 18.37 20.15 25.27
C ALA A 2 18.81 20.23 23.80
N ALA A 3 19.83 21.03 23.50
CA ALA A 3 20.44 21.08 22.18
C ALA A 3 21.04 19.70 21.84
N PRO A 4 20.88 19.20 20.60
CA PRO A 4 21.44 17.89 20.23
C PRO A 4 22.98 17.94 20.29
N PRO A 5 23.63 16.85 20.77
CA PRO A 5 25.07 16.79 20.86
C PRO A 5 25.71 16.91 19.47
N ARG A 6 26.86 17.60 19.39
CA ARG A 6 27.63 17.72 18.14
C ARG A 6 28.11 16.33 17.70
N PRO A 7 28.13 16.03 16.40
CA PRO A 7 28.63 14.75 15.92
C PRO A 7 30.13 14.59 16.27
N PRO A 8 30.56 13.44 16.84
CA PRO A 8 31.97 13.12 17.00
C PRO A 8 32.64 12.85 15.63
N ARG A 9 33.95 13.06 15.55
CA ARG A 9 34.77 12.87 14.34
C ARG A 9 34.86 11.39 13.95
N ASP A 10 34.94 11.14 12.64
CA ASP A 10 34.82 9.86 11.91
C ASP A 10 35.89 8.76 12.22
N ASP A 11 36.62 8.82 13.35
CA ASP A 11 37.76 7.91 13.64
C ASP A 11 37.55 6.99 14.87
N ASP A 12 36.33 6.48 15.13
CA ASP A 12 36.11 5.43 16.16
C ASP A 12 35.82 4.05 15.52
N PRO A 13 36.75 3.09 15.58
CA PRO A 13 36.59 1.75 15.00
C PRO A 13 35.54 0.86 15.71
N ARG A 14 34.86 1.37 16.75
CA ARG A 14 33.73 0.73 17.43
C ARG A 14 32.37 1.37 17.11
N SER A 15 32.34 2.34 16.20
CA SER A 15 31.11 3.03 15.80
C SER A 15 30.52 2.41 14.53
N GLU A 16 29.25 2.01 14.61
CA GLU A 16 28.52 1.46 13.48
C GLU A 16 28.47 2.46 12.31
N PRO A 17 28.77 2.04 11.07
CA PRO A 17 28.76 2.92 9.91
C PRO A 17 27.35 3.40 9.59
N TRP A 18 27.23 4.68 9.23
CA TRP A 18 25.99 5.28 8.78
C TRP A 18 25.60 4.79 7.38
N ALA A 19 24.56 3.98 7.31
CA ALA A 19 23.97 3.49 6.06
C ALA A 19 23.14 4.58 5.37
N SER A 20 23.19 4.59 4.05
CA SER A 20 22.28 5.33 3.18
C SER A 20 20.92 4.64 3.09
N ILE A 21 19.93 5.37 2.59
CA ILE A 21 18.60 4.79 2.32
C ILE A 21 18.68 3.57 1.41
N ASP A 22 19.59 3.58 0.43
CA ASP A 22 19.78 2.50 -0.52
C ASP A 22 20.28 1.22 0.15
N GLU A 23 21.23 1.36 1.07
CA GLU A 23 21.79 0.26 1.84
C GLU A 23 20.78 -0.29 2.85
N VAL A 24 20.02 0.59 3.51
CA VAL A 24 18.94 0.18 4.42
C VAL A 24 17.83 -0.55 3.67
N ALA A 25 17.44 -0.05 2.50
CA ALA A 25 16.47 -0.67 1.62
C ALA A 25 16.93 -2.09 1.22
N ALA A 26 18.18 -2.22 0.77
CA ALA A 26 18.76 -3.51 0.41
C ALA A 26 18.87 -4.47 1.60
N HIS A 27 19.29 -3.98 2.78
CA HIS A 27 19.44 -4.77 4.00
C HIS A 27 18.10 -5.32 4.51
N LEU A 28 17.05 -4.51 4.47
CA LEU A 28 15.71 -4.90 4.92
C LEU A 28 14.89 -5.62 3.85
N GLY A 29 15.37 -5.66 2.60
CA GLY A 29 14.59 -6.17 1.46
C GLY A 29 13.35 -5.33 1.15
N VAL A 30 13.36 -4.03 1.48
CA VAL A 30 12.23 -3.12 1.22
C VAL A 30 12.64 -2.04 0.23
N ARG A 31 11.67 -1.40 -0.43
CA ARG A 31 11.98 -0.29 -1.33
C ARG A 31 12.36 0.99 -0.59
N LYS A 32 13.18 1.81 -1.24
CA LYS A 32 13.66 3.12 -0.75
C LYS A 32 12.52 4.04 -0.32
N ASP A 33 11.41 4.04 -1.08
CA ASP A 33 10.22 4.86 -0.79
C ASP A 33 9.55 4.49 0.54
N SER A 34 9.66 3.23 0.97
CA SER A 34 9.19 2.80 2.29
C SER A 34 10.03 3.41 3.40
N ILE A 35 11.35 3.49 3.21
CA ILE A 35 12.27 4.11 4.16
C ILE A 35 11.97 5.62 4.31
N TYR A 36 11.84 6.35 3.20
CA TYR A 36 11.47 7.78 3.25
C TYR A 36 10.17 8.02 4.02
N ARG A 37 9.15 7.19 3.79
CA ARG A 37 7.86 7.30 4.49
C ARG A 37 7.98 7.02 5.99
N TRP A 38 8.81 6.07 6.40
CA TRP A 38 9.01 5.78 7.82
C TRP A 38 9.72 6.93 8.52
N ILE A 39 10.66 7.62 7.84
CA ILE A 39 11.31 8.83 8.36
C ILE A 39 10.28 9.94 8.58
N GLU A 40 9.43 10.23 7.59
CA GLU A 40 8.52 11.37 7.62
C GLU A 40 7.28 11.14 8.49
N ARG A 41 6.73 9.92 8.51
CA ARG A 41 5.41 9.65 9.10
C ARG A 41 5.43 8.77 10.34
N ARG A 42 6.45 7.92 10.49
CA ARG A 42 6.54 6.95 11.60
C ARG A 42 7.67 7.26 12.58
N GLY A 43 8.44 8.32 12.32
CA GLY A 43 9.54 8.75 13.19
C GLY A 43 10.68 7.73 13.23
N LEU A 44 10.97 7.05 12.11
CA LEU A 44 12.15 6.19 12.00
C LEU A 44 13.39 7.00 12.39
N PRO A 45 14.27 6.48 13.27
CA PRO A 45 15.49 7.16 13.66
C PRO A 45 16.42 7.31 12.45
N ALA A 46 16.36 8.48 11.83
CA ALA A 46 17.17 8.87 10.70
C ALA A 46 17.76 10.26 10.96
N GLN A 47 19.03 10.43 10.64
CA GLN A 47 19.74 11.67 10.79
C GLN A 47 20.05 12.27 9.42
N LYS A 48 19.74 13.56 9.24
CA LYS A 48 20.07 14.28 8.01
C LYS A 48 21.52 14.79 8.10
N ILE A 49 22.42 14.19 7.32
CA ILE A 49 23.83 14.59 7.26
C ILE A 49 24.06 15.23 5.88
N GLY A 50 24.17 16.56 5.87
CA GLY A 50 24.21 17.33 4.63
C GLY A 50 22.90 17.26 3.84
N LYS A 51 22.95 16.77 2.60
CA LYS A 51 21.77 16.59 1.73
C LYS A 51 21.15 15.19 1.80
N LEU A 52 21.76 14.26 2.53
CA LEU A 52 21.37 12.86 2.53
C LEU A 52 20.86 12.42 3.90
N TRP A 53 19.87 11.54 3.89
CA TRP A 53 19.45 10.81 5.08
C TRP A 53 20.40 9.66 5.36
N LYS A 54 20.81 9.56 6.61
CA LYS A 54 21.71 8.54 7.12
C LYS A 54 21.05 7.84 8.29
N LEU A 55 21.11 6.52 8.29
CA LEU A 55 20.47 5.66 9.27
C LEU A 55 21.49 4.65 9.79
N LYS A 56 21.31 4.19 11.02
CA LYS A 56 22.09 3.05 11.55
C LYS A 56 21.28 1.78 11.37
N LEU A 57 21.87 0.75 10.77
CA LEU A 57 21.16 -0.50 10.52
C LEU A 57 20.66 -1.12 11.82
N SER A 58 21.45 -1.08 12.89
CA SER A 58 21.04 -1.60 14.20
C SER A 58 19.89 -0.81 14.84
N GLU A 59 19.78 0.50 14.59
CA GLU A 59 18.65 1.31 15.08
C GLU A 59 17.40 1.04 14.25
N VAL A 60 17.56 0.90 12.93
CA VAL A 60 16.47 0.53 12.03
C VAL A 60 15.97 -0.88 12.33
N ASP A 61 16.86 -1.84 12.53
CA ASP A 61 16.51 -3.22 12.90
C ASP A 61 15.82 -3.26 14.27
N LYS A 62 16.33 -2.55 15.28
CA LYS A 62 15.67 -2.43 16.59
C LYS A 62 14.31 -1.75 16.50
N TRP A 63 14.19 -0.70 15.70
CA TRP A 63 12.93 -0.02 15.45
C TRP A 63 11.94 -0.93 14.73
N MET A 64 12.41 -1.70 13.75
CA MET A 64 11.62 -2.71 13.03
C MET A 64 11.20 -3.86 13.95
N LEU A 65 12.03 -4.28 14.89
CA LEU A 65 11.69 -5.28 15.91
C LEU A 65 10.68 -4.74 16.93
N ALA A 66 10.83 -3.48 17.36
CA ALA A 66 9.88 -2.81 18.26
C ALA A 66 8.52 -2.54 17.59
N GLU A 67 8.52 -2.14 16.31
CA GLU A 67 7.33 -2.05 15.48
C GLU A 67 6.77 -3.44 15.15
N GLY A 68 7.62 -4.46 15.03
CA GLY A 68 7.25 -5.86 14.91
C GLY A 68 6.50 -6.37 16.14
N GLN A 69 6.86 -5.89 17.33
CA GLN A 69 6.13 -6.16 18.57
C GLN A 69 4.78 -5.42 18.67
N ARG A 70 4.62 -4.25 18.02
CA ARG A 70 3.30 -3.64 17.79
C ARG A 70 2.49 -4.35 16.70
N ARG A 71 3.14 -4.96 15.71
CA ARG A 71 2.50 -5.78 14.66
C ARG A 71 2.07 -7.16 15.18
N SER A 72 2.71 -7.70 16.21
CA SER A 72 2.40 -9.04 16.73
C SER A 72 1.18 -9.13 17.66
N GLU A 73 0.50 -8.01 17.95
CA GLU A 73 -0.79 -7.99 18.65
C GLU A 73 -1.96 -7.50 17.76
N THR A 74 -1.81 -7.50 16.43
CA THR A 74 -2.96 -7.28 15.51
C THR A 74 -3.02 -8.41 14.47
N PRO A 75 -4.10 -9.22 14.43
CA PRO A 75 -4.19 -10.33 13.50
C PRO A 75 -4.43 -9.79 12.07
N GLY A 76 -3.50 -10.03 11.14
CA GLY A 76 -3.73 -9.60 9.75
C GLY A 76 -2.67 -9.92 8.69
N GLN A 77 -1.58 -10.63 9.00
CA GLN A 77 -0.53 -10.94 8.00
C GLN A 77 -0.68 -12.29 7.29
N ASN A 78 -1.87 -12.88 7.27
CA ASN A 78 -2.13 -14.10 6.49
C ASN A 78 -3.40 -13.92 5.63
N PRO A 79 -3.33 -14.02 4.29
CA PRO A 79 -4.54 -14.00 3.45
C PRO A 79 -5.52 -15.14 3.80
N ALA A 80 -5.05 -16.17 4.51
CA ALA A 80 -5.88 -17.27 5.01
C ALA A 80 -6.70 -16.94 6.28
N THR A 81 -6.48 -15.80 6.95
CA THR A 81 -7.22 -15.40 8.17
C THR A 81 -7.97 -14.08 8.04
N ALA A 82 -7.85 -13.37 6.93
CA ALA A 82 -8.67 -12.19 6.67
C ALA A 82 -10.13 -12.63 6.53
N THR A 83 -11.04 -12.10 7.35
CA THR A 83 -12.45 -12.38 7.11
C THR A 83 -12.85 -11.72 5.78
N PRO A 84 -13.87 -12.22 5.06
CA PRO A 84 -14.28 -11.66 3.77
C PRO A 84 -14.66 -10.17 3.79
N LYS A 85 -14.73 -9.54 4.98
CA LYS A 85 -14.99 -8.12 5.19
C LYS A 85 -13.72 -7.24 5.17
N ASP A 86 -12.52 -7.83 5.23
CA ASP A 86 -11.33 -7.08 5.61
C ASP A 86 -10.35 -6.82 4.47
N TYR A 87 -10.65 -7.20 3.22
CA TYR A 87 -9.65 -7.05 2.15
C TYR A 87 -10.16 -6.38 0.86
N VAL A 88 -9.24 -5.62 0.25
CA VAL A 88 -9.47 -4.80 -0.94
C VAL A 88 -8.61 -5.33 -2.09
N LEU A 89 -9.17 -5.40 -3.29
CA LEU A 89 -8.40 -5.68 -4.50
C LEU A 89 -8.07 -4.36 -5.20
N VAL A 90 -6.78 -4.08 -5.43
CA VAL A 90 -6.30 -2.93 -6.18
C VAL A 90 -5.88 -3.38 -7.58
N VAL A 91 -6.41 -2.73 -8.60
CA VAL A 91 -6.10 -3.02 -10.01
C VAL A 91 -5.71 -1.71 -10.69
N ASP A 92 -4.43 -1.57 -10.99
CA ASP A 92 -3.83 -0.37 -11.60
C ASP A 92 -2.55 -0.82 -12.31
N ASP A 93 -2.19 -0.27 -13.48
CA ASP A 93 -1.01 -0.72 -14.23
C ASP A 93 0.29 -0.05 -13.75
N ASP A 94 0.17 1.10 -13.08
CA ASP A 94 1.29 1.81 -12.49
C ASP A 94 1.68 1.17 -11.15
N GLU A 95 2.87 0.55 -11.12
CA GLU A 95 3.42 -0.10 -9.93
C GLU A 95 3.54 0.85 -8.74
N VAL A 96 3.97 2.10 -8.97
CA VAL A 96 4.14 3.10 -7.91
C VAL A 96 2.78 3.44 -7.30
N VAL A 97 1.75 3.58 -8.12
CA VAL A 97 0.37 3.85 -7.66
C VAL A 97 -0.19 2.65 -6.91
N ARG A 98 -0.10 1.43 -7.48
CA ARG A 98 -0.57 0.19 -6.83
C ARG A 98 -0.01 0.05 -5.42
N GLU A 99 1.27 0.31 -5.24
CA GLU A 99 1.94 0.06 -3.98
C GLU A 99 1.74 1.17 -2.97
N SER A 100 1.63 2.41 -3.44
CA SER A 100 1.17 3.52 -2.60
C SER A 100 -0.23 3.24 -2.04
N LEU A 101 -1.15 2.72 -2.88
CA LEU A 101 -2.49 2.32 -2.46
C LEU A 101 -2.46 1.13 -1.51
N ARG A 102 -1.68 0.09 -1.83
CA ARG A 102 -1.52 -1.09 -0.97
C ARG A 102 -1.08 -0.69 0.42
N ASP A 103 -0.02 0.09 0.52
CA ASP A 103 0.56 0.45 1.81
C ASP A 103 -0.38 1.36 2.61
N PHE A 104 -1.11 2.26 1.95
CA PHE A 104 -2.14 3.07 2.59
C PHE A 104 -3.28 2.21 3.15
N LEU A 105 -3.81 1.27 2.36
CA LEU A 105 -4.92 0.41 2.75
C LEU A 105 -4.55 -0.55 3.88
N VAL A 106 -3.34 -1.11 3.84
CA VAL A 106 -2.80 -1.93 4.93
C VAL A 106 -2.67 -1.14 6.22
N ASP A 107 -2.24 0.13 6.16
CA ASP A 107 -2.19 1.03 7.32
C ASP A 107 -3.59 1.33 7.89
N GLN A 108 -4.64 1.25 7.06
CA GLN A 108 -6.04 1.34 7.50
C GLN A 108 -6.59 0.00 8.04
N GLY A 109 -5.79 -1.07 8.08
CA GLY A 109 -6.17 -2.38 8.59
C GLY A 109 -6.76 -3.33 7.57
N TYR A 110 -6.76 -2.99 6.27
CA TYR A 110 -7.25 -3.90 5.23
C TYR A 110 -6.15 -4.88 4.78
N GLY A 111 -6.54 -6.12 4.52
CA GLY A 111 -5.78 -6.99 3.62
C GLY A 111 -5.82 -6.41 2.19
N VAL A 112 -4.75 -6.56 1.43
CA VAL A 112 -4.73 -6.04 0.05
C VAL A 112 -4.16 -7.07 -0.90
N LEU A 113 -4.90 -7.33 -1.97
CA LEU A 113 -4.38 -7.97 -3.18
C LEU A 113 -4.20 -6.91 -4.26
N ALA A 114 -3.17 -7.06 -5.07
CA ALA A 114 -2.86 -6.13 -6.14
C ALA A 114 -2.71 -6.89 -7.46
N ALA A 115 -3.24 -6.32 -8.54
CA ALA A 115 -3.12 -6.82 -9.90
C ALA A 115 -2.72 -5.67 -10.83
N ALA A 116 -1.86 -5.94 -11.81
CA ALA A 116 -1.40 -4.96 -12.78
C ALA A 116 -2.42 -4.66 -13.88
N ASP A 117 -3.41 -5.53 -14.07
CA ASP A 117 -4.51 -5.33 -15.03
C ASP A 117 -5.70 -6.26 -14.75
N GLY A 118 -6.73 -6.15 -15.60
CA GLY A 118 -7.95 -6.93 -15.46
C GLY A 118 -7.75 -8.45 -15.60
N VAL A 119 -6.77 -8.91 -16.36
CA VAL A 119 -6.52 -10.36 -16.55
C VAL A 119 -6.01 -10.96 -15.24
N GLU A 120 -4.96 -10.36 -14.68
CA GLU A 120 -4.39 -10.80 -13.40
C GLU A 120 -5.42 -10.66 -12.27
N ALA A 121 -6.25 -9.61 -12.29
CA ALA A 121 -7.32 -9.44 -11.31
C ALA A 121 -8.33 -10.61 -11.36
N PHE A 122 -8.72 -11.09 -12.55
CA PHE A 122 -9.60 -12.26 -12.67
C PHE A 122 -8.92 -13.55 -12.26
N GLU A 123 -7.63 -13.74 -12.58
CA GLU A 123 -6.86 -14.90 -12.14
C GLU A 123 -6.85 -14.99 -10.61
N LEU A 124 -6.60 -13.86 -9.93
CA LEU A 124 -6.67 -13.78 -8.47
C LEU A 124 -8.07 -14.09 -7.92
N LEU A 125 -9.12 -13.55 -8.53
CA LEU A 125 -10.52 -13.76 -8.11
C LEU A 125 -11.05 -15.18 -8.41
N ALA A 126 -10.43 -15.88 -9.36
CA ALA A 126 -10.76 -17.26 -9.70
C ALA A 126 -10.04 -18.28 -8.80
N ALA A 127 -8.92 -17.90 -8.17
CA ALA A 127 -8.16 -18.78 -7.32
C ALA A 127 -8.98 -19.27 -6.10
N PRO A 128 -9.09 -20.58 -5.83
CA PRO A 128 -9.96 -21.12 -4.79
C PRO A 128 -9.64 -20.66 -3.37
N ALA A 129 -8.37 -20.32 -3.11
CA ALA A 129 -7.90 -19.85 -1.81
C ALA A 129 -8.07 -18.33 -1.61
N THR A 130 -8.46 -17.61 -2.66
CA THR A 130 -8.70 -16.17 -2.58
C THR A 130 -10.15 -15.95 -2.11
N PRO A 131 -10.37 -15.20 -1.01
CA PRO A 131 -11.72 -14.81 -0.62
C PRO A 131 -12.36 -13.87 -1.68
N LEU A 132 -13.52 -13.28 -1.43
CA LEU A 132 -14.07 -12.23 -2.31
C LEU A 132 -13.79 -10.85 -1.70
N PRO A 133 -13.29 -9.87 -2.47
CA PRO A 133 -12.91 -8.59 -1.89
C PRO A 133 -14.14 -7.85 -1.41
N ALA A 134 -13.97 -7.03 -0.36
CA ALA A 134 -14.99 -6.11 0.11
C ALA A 134 -15.24 -5.02 -0.93
N VAL A 135 -14.17 -4.47 -1.50
CA VAL A 135 -14.18 -3.43 -2.53
C VAL A 135 -13.07 -3.71 -3.55
N ILE A 136 -13.32 -3.36 -4.82
CA ILE A 136 -12.28 -3.33 -5.87
C ILE A 136 -11.95 -1.87 -6.18
N VAL A 137 -10.70 -1.47 -6.00
CA VAL A 137 -10.17 -0.18 -6.49
C VAL A 137 -9.61 -0.42 -7.88
N LEU A 138 -10.13 0.29 -8.88
CA LEU A 138 -9.90 -0.05 -10.29
C LEU A 138 -9.53 1.19 -11.12
N ASP A 139 -8.41 1.13 -11.84
CA ASP A 139 -8.15 2.04 -12.96
C ASP A 139 -8.87 1.58 -14.23
N LEU A 140 -9.25 2.54 -15.05
CA LEU A 140 -9.88 2.32 -16.35
C LEU A 140 -8.87 2.12 -17.46
N LYS A 141 -7.73 2.81 -17.41
CA LYS A 141 -6.69 2.72 -18.44
C LYS A 141 -5.61 1.76 -17.97
N MET A 142 -5.67 0.53 -18.49
CA MET A 142 -4.68 -0.51 -18.21
C MET A 142 -4.40 -1.29 -19.51
N PRO A 143 -3.20 -1.85 -19.67
CA PRO A 143 -2.88 -2.74 -20.78
C PRO A 143 -3.60 -4.08 -20.64
N ARG A 144 -3.64 -4.86 -21.74
CA ARG A 144 -4.31 -6.18 -21.86
C ARG A 144 -5.82 -6.16 -21.69
N MET A 145 -6.31 -5.86 -20.49
CA MET A 145 -7.74 -5.77 -20.17
C MET A 145 -8.00 -4.47 -19.38
N GLY A 146 -8.74 -3.56 -20.00
CA GLY A 146 -9.06 -2.27 -19.41
C GLY A 146 -10.11 -2.37 -18.30
N GLY A 147 -10.22 -1.34 -17.46
CA GLY A 147 -11.16 -1.37 -16.33
C GLY A 147 -12.64 -1.40 -16.75
N GLN A 148 -12.99 -0.88 -17.93
CA GLN A 148 -14.36 -0.99 -18.46
C GLN A 148 -14.70 -2.43 -18.84
N GLU A 149 -13.80 -3.10 -19.56
CA GLU A 149 -13.94 -4.51 -19.92
C GLU A 149 -13.99 -5.40 -18.67
N PHE A 150 -13.14 -5.11 -17.67
CA PHE A 150 -13.16 -5.79 -16.38
C PHE A 150 -14.52 -5.67 -15.68
N ARG A 151 -15.14 -4.48 -15.69
CA ARG A 151 -16.46 -4.26 -15.09
C ARG A 151 -17.57 -5.03 -15.80
N GLU A 152 -17.52 -5.11 -17.13
CA GLU A 152 -18.48 -5.86 -17.92
C GLU A 152 -18.36 -7.36 -17.68
N ALA A 153 -17.14 -7.89 -17.65
CA ALA A 153 -16.88 -9.28 -17.31
C ALA A 153 -17.31 -9.60 -15.86
N LYS A 154 -16.99 -8.73 -14.90
CA LYS A 154 -17.41 -8.84 -13.50
C LYS A 154 -18.93 -8.88 -13.37
N ALA A 155 -19.65 -8.05 -14.11
CA ALA A 155 -21.11 -7.99 -14.05
C ALA A 155 -21.78 -9.28 -14.57
N ARG A 156 -21.08 -10.07 -15.41
CA ARG A 156 -21.57 -11.36 -15.91
C ARG A 156 -21.34 -12.50 -14.92
N ASP A 157 -20.41 -12.37 -13.98
CA ASP A 157 -20.21 -13.37 -12.91
C ASP A 157 -21.09 -13.02 -11.70
N PRO A 158 -22.11 -13.84 -11.34
CA PRO A 158 -22.98 -13.58 -10.20
C PRO A 158 -22.25 -13.47 -8.85
N ARG A 159 -21.08 -14.11 -8.70
CA ARG A 159 -20.26 -14.03 -7.48
C ARG A 159 -19.58 -12.68 -7.35
N LEU A 160 -19.16 -12.09 -8.48
CA LEU A 160 -18.41 -10.84 -8.52
C LEU A 160 -19.31 -9.62 -8.73
N ALA A 161 -20.45 -9.78 -9.40
CA ALA A 161 -21.45 -8.75 -9.64
C ALA A 161 -21.81 -7.89 -8.40
N PRO A 162 -22.04 -8.45 -7.20
CA PRO A 162 -22.38 -7.65 -6.01
C PRO A 162 -21.21 -6.84 -5.42
N ILE A 163 -19.96 -7.12 -5.82
CA ILE A 163 -18.80 -6.45 -5.25
C ILE A 163 -18.75 -4.98 -5.70
N PRO A 164 -18.69 -4.00 -4.79
CA PRO A 164 -18.58 -2.59 -5.17
C PRO A 164 -17.22 -2.29 -5.84
N VAL A 165 -17.26 -1.37 -6.82
CA VAL A 165 -16.06 -0.87 -7.51
C VAL A 165 -15.88 0.60 -7.20
N LEU A 166 -14.68 0.97 -6.77
CA LEU A 166 -14.20 2.34 -6.64
C LEU A 166 -13.29 2.63 -7.84
N LEU A 167 -13.74 3.50 -8.73
CA LEU A 167 -12.98 3.87 -9.91
C LEU A 167 -11.96 4.94 -9.56
N VAL A 168 -10.71 4.74 -9.99
CA VAL A 168 -9.62 5.69 -9.82
C VAL A 168 -9.00 5.96 -11.17
N THR A 169 -9.23 7.14 -11.75
CA THR A 169 -8.85 7.38 -13.14
C THR A 169 -8.54 8.83 -13.46
N ALA A 170 -7.70 9.06 -14.47
CA ALA A 170 -7.45 10.39 -15.03
C ALA A 170 -8.58 10.86 -15.99
N GLU A 171 -9.45 9.95 -16.44
CA GLU A 171 -10.42 10.22 -17.51
C GLU A 171 -11.54 11.19 -17.12
N ARG A 172 -11.70 12.31 -17.84
CA ARG A 172 -12.69 13.37 -17.53
C ARG A 172 -14.15 12.93 -17.60
N ARG A 173 -14.48 11.94 -18.42
CA ARG A 173 -15.86 11.46 -18.58
C ARG A 173 -15.87 9.94 -18.43
N VAL A 174 -16.57 9.46 -17.40
CA VAL A 174 -16.63 8.03 -17.07
C VAL A 174 -18.08 7.65 -16.88
N GLN A 175 -18.52 6.59 -17.56
CA GLN A 175 -19.82 5.99 -17.28
C GLN A 175 -19.70 5.11 -16.04
N ALA A 176 -19.86 5.75 -14.88
CA ALA A 176 -19.65 5.11 -13.59
C ALA A 176 -20.75 4.12 -13.22
N GLY A 177 -21.94 4.21 -13.81
CA GLY A 177 -23.04 3.24 -13.55
C GLY A 177 -23.33 3.03 -12.06
N GLY A 178 -23.22 4.08 -11.24
CA GLY A 178 -23.38 4.04 -9.78
C GLY A 178 -22.09 3.81 -8.96
N ALA A 179 -20.95 3.52 -9.60
CA ALA A 179 -19.65 3.44 -8.93
C ALA A 179 -19.20 4.82 -8.43
N ILE A 180 -18.50 4.85 -7.30
CA ILE A 180 -17.80 6.06 -6.84
C ILE A 180 -16.57 6.24 -7.72
N VAL A 181 -16.29 7.48 -8.14
CA VAL A 181 -15.15 7.82 -8.98
C VAL A 181 -14.26 8.84 -8.27
N LEU A 182 -12.98 8.51 -8.14
CA LEU A 182 -11.92 9.39 -7.68
C LEU A 182 -10.99 9.72 -8.85
N ARG A 183 -10.49 10.95 -8.84
CA ARG A 183 -9.58 11.43 -9.89
C ARG A 183 -8.14 11.28 -9.46
N LYS A 184 -7.29 10.97 -10.43
CA LYS A 184 -5.84 11.14 -10.27
C LYS A 184 -5.51 12.65 -10.38
N PRO A 185 -4.67 13.23 -9.50
CA PRO A 185 -3.93 12.57 -8.41
C PRO A 185 -4.84 12.15 -7.25
N ILE A 186 -4.60 10.95 -6.72
CA ILE A 186 -5.47 10.31 -5.75
C ILE A 186 -5.36 11.03 -4.41
N ASP A 187 -6.47 11.61 -3.95
CA ASP A 187 -6.59 12.10 -2.57
C ASP A 187 -6.84 10.90 -1.63
N LEU A 188 -5.88 10.62 -0.75
CA LEU A 188 -5.95 9.49 0.17
C LEU A 188 -7.06 9.63 1.21
N GLY A 189 -7.42 10.86 1.59
CA GLY A 189 -8.56 11.12 2.48
C GLY A 189 -9.87 10.78 1.77
N ALA A 190 -10.05 11.26 0.55
CA ALA A 190 -11.21 10.94 -0.27
C ALA A 190 -11.32 9.44 -0.60
N LEU A 191 -10.18 8.76 -0.79
CA LEU A 191 -10.09 7.31 -0.97
C LEU A 191 -10.64 6.56 0.24
N ARG A 192 -10.15 6.90 1.44
CA ARG A 192 -10.64 6.29 2.68
C ARG A 192 -12.13 6.50 2.88
N ASP A 193 -12.60 7.73 2.71
CA ASP A 193 -14.00 8.07 2.93
C ASP A 193 -14.92 7.38 1.91
N ALA A 194 -14.46 7.19 0.68
CA ALA A 194 -15.16 6.41 -0.33
C ALA A 194 -15.21 4.91 0.02
N LEU A 195 -14.10 4.35 0.52
CA LEU A 195 -14.04 2.95 0.94
C LEU A 195 -14.96 2.66 2.11
N LEU A 196 -14.95 3.50 3.16
CA LEU A 196 -15.85 3.36 4.30
C LEU A 196 -17.32 3.33 3.85
N LYS A 197 -17.71 4.26 2.98
CA LYS A 197 -19.07 4.31 2.41
C LYS A 197 -19.44 3.05 1.61
N LEU A 198 -18.49 2.42 0.93
CA LEU A 198 -18.76 1.22 0.12
C LEU A 198 -18.83 -0.04 0.98
N VAL A 199 -18.00 -0.12 2.01
CA VAL A 199 -17.99 -1.24 2.98
C VAL A 199 -19.26 -1.22 3.84
N GLU A 200 -19.72 -0.04 4.28
CA GLU A 200 -20.95 0.12 5.09
C GLU A 200 -22.25 -0.19 4.33
N ARG A 201 -22.23 -0.17 2.99
CA ARG A 201 -23.42 -0.39 2.15
C ARG A 201 -23.71 -1.88 1.85
N ARG A 202 -22.93 -2.79 2.42
CA ARG A 202 -22.98 -4.23 2.12
C ARG A 202 -23.77 -5.02 3.15
#